data_AF-A0AAP9ED81-F1
#
_entry.id   AF-A0AAP9ED81-F1
#
_cell.length_a   1.000
_cell.length_b   1.000
_cell.length_c   1.000
_cell.angle_alpha   90.00
_cell.angle_beta   90.00
_cell.angle_gamma   90.00
#
_symmetry.space_group_name_H-M   'P 1'
#
loop_
_entity.id
_entity.type
_entity.pdbx_description
1 polymer ?
#
loop_
_entity_poly.entity_id
_entity_poly.type
_entity_poly.pdbx_seq_one_letter_code
_entity_poly.pdbx_strand_id
1 'polypeptide(L)'
;MRIEMINALTYSDAPGVAWQIERVRTGKSDALWLATPHEDAVHLVKKLGLLPEQVYDMYAQRYLTAIDDTTGIWWTDFPVPADAQFLIYSDWTKHIVSHGYDRARVRWFNDAQRFVQAVIWLDLAGKIDYKEIYQRNGALFAKQYFSAGELQQSDFYFGKQTVQVRDFYFEGHRNFVYAYDQKYASAASYLAAVCQRWPQAQFNVTQLDRTLAFVPKQTTLTLVDGVLDAKGRLRAQLADILRDDTHPVTTIRVAEQDYQALQVLGLPLQKVQVVTI
;
A
#
# COMPACT_ATOMS: atom_id res chain seq x y z
N MET A 1 18.18 -3.32 12.81
CA MET A 1 16.77 -3.69 12.55
C MET A 1 16.67 -4.23 11.13
N ARG A 2 16.06 -5.40 10.94
CA ARG A 2 15.81 -6.05 9.63
C ARG A 2 14.37 -5.80 9.23
N ILE A 3 14.19 -5.13 8.09
CA ILE A 3 12.90 -4.68 7.59
C ILE A 3 12.60 -5.42 6.30
N GLU A 4 11.41 -6.02 6.25
CA GLU A 4 10.82 -6.50 5.00
C GLU A 4 9.91 -5.40 4.45
N MET A 5 10.23 -4.83 3.30
CA MET A 5 9.43 -3.79 2.67
C MET A 5 8.57 -4.38 1.56
N ILE A 6 7.27 -4.06 1.59
CA ILE A 6 6.31 -4.45 0.56
C ILE A 6 5.58 -3.22 0.04
N ASN A 7 5.16 -3.28 -1.23
CA ASN A 7 4.45 -2.17 -1.83
C ASN A 7 3.05 -2.00 -1.25
N ALA A 8 2.25 -3.06 -1.19
CA ALA A 8 0.86 -3.01 -0.73
C ALA A 8 0.40 -4.38 -0.20
N LEU A 9 -0.55 -4.36 0.74
CA LEU A 9 -1.18 -5.58 1.29
C LEU A 9 -2.04 -6.32 0.26
N THR A 10 -2.49 -5.65 -0.80
CA THR A 10 -3.31 -6.26 -1.87
C THR A 10 -2.58 -7.38 -2.61
N TYR A 11 -1.25 -7.45 -2.52
CA TYR A 11 -0.42 -8.47 -3.14
C TYR A 11 0.11 -9.50 -2.14
N SER A 12 -0.57 -9.68 -0.99
CA SER A 12 -0.14 -10.61 0.08
C SER A 12 0.11 -12.03 -0.39
N ASP A 13 -0.59 -12.46 -1.44
CA ASP A 13 -0.55 -13.82 -1.95
C ASP A 13 0.56 -14.04 -2.98
N ALA A 14 1.25 -12.96 -3.41
CA ALA A 14 2.41 -13.07 -4.28
C ALA A 14 3.55 -13.78 -3.53
N PRO A 15 4.25 -14.76 -4.12
CA PRO A 15 5.19 -15.60 -3.35
C PRO A 15 6.29 -14.81 -2.63
N GLY A 16 6.85 -13.78 -3.28
CA GLY A 16 7.80 -12.86 -2.63
C GLY A 16 7.22 -12.12 -1.42
N VAL A 17 6.00 -11.60 -1.51
CA VAL A 17 5.34 -10.87 -0.41
C VAL A 17 4.97 -11.82 0.72
N ALA A 18 4.44 -13.00 0.40
CA ALA A 18 4.13 -14.05 1.37
C ALA A 18 5.39 -14.48 2.13
N TRP A 19 6.51 -14.66 1.43
CA TRP A 19 7.81 -14.98 2.04
C TRP A 19 8.27 -13.88 3.01
N GLN A 20 8.11 -12.60 2.64
CA GLN A 20 8.43 -11.47 3.51
C GLN A 20 7.55 -11.43 4.77
N ILE A 21 6.24 -11.65 4.63
CA ILE A 21 5.31 -11.76 5.76
C ILE A 21 5.74 -12.89 6.69
N GLU A 22 6.07 -14.07 6.14
CA GLU A 22 6.49 -15.24 6.91
C GLU A 22 7.77 -14.98 7.70
N ARG A 23 8.73 -14.23 7.12
CA ARG A 23 9.96 -13.84 7.82
C ARG A 23 9.68 -13.01 9.07
N VAL A 24 8.74 -12.07 9.00
CA VAL A 24 8.35 -11.24 10.14
C VAL A 24 7.57 -12.08 11.16
N ARG A 25 6.62 -12.89 10.68
CA ARG A 25 5.80 -13.79 11.52
C ARG A 25 6.65 -14.77 12.33
N THR A 26 7.75 -15.27 11.76
CA THR A 26 8.66 -16.22 12.40
C THR A 26 9.83 -15.56 13.15
N GLY A 27 9.87 -14.23 13.24
CA GLY A 27 10.94 -13.49 13.93
C GLY A 27 12.30 -13.49 13.20
N LYS A 28 12.34 -13.94 11.94
CA LYS A 28 13.53 -13.85 11.08
C LYS A 28 13.78 -12.41 10.58
N SER A 29 12.76 -11.57 10.64
CA SER A 29 12.80 -10.11 10.43
C SER A 29 12.05 -9.40 11.54
N ASP A 30 12.42 -8.15 11.80
CA ASP A 30 11.91 -7.40 12.95
C ASP A 30 10.58 -6.70 12.63
N ALA A 31 10.39 -6.25 11.37
CA ALA A 31 9.16 -5.58 10.95
C ALA A 31 8.84 -5.75 9.46
N LEU A 32 7.55 -5.58 9.14
CA LEU A 32 7.02 -5.40 7.80
C LEU A 32 6.73 -3.91 7.55
N TRP A 33 7.24 -3.32 6.48
CA TRP A 33 6.98 -1.93 6.12
C TRP A 33 6.08 -1.85 4.89
N LEU A 34 4.98 -1.09 5.02
CA LEU A 34 3.96 -0.91 3.98
C LEU A 34 4.15 0.43 3.29
N ALA A 35 4.48 0.41 2.00
CA ALA A 35 4.67 1.64 1.22
C ALA A 35 3.35 2.28 0.77
N THR A 36 2.29 1.49 0.62
CA THR A 36 0.96 1.97 0.25
C THR A 36 0.04 1.85 1.46
N PRO A 37 -0.54 2.97 1.94
CA PRO A 37 -1.43 2.92 3.08
C PRO A 37 -2.72 2.20 2.71
N HIS A 38 -3.31 1.47 3.66
CA HIS A 38 -4.52 0.69 3.45
C HIS A 38 -5.50 0.90 4.60
N GLU A 39 -6.76 1.22 4.32
CA GLU A 39 -7.77 1.52 5.33
C GLU A 39 -8.06 0.33 6.24
N ASP A 40 -7.91 -0.86 5.67
CA ASP A 40 -8.14 -2.14 6.34
C ASP A 40 -6.87 -2.82 6.88
N ALA A 41 -5.75 -2.10 6.94
CA ALA A 41 -4.44 -2.72 7.22
C ALA A 41 -4.43 -3.58 8.48
N VAL A 42 -5.02 -3.10 9.58
CA VAL A 42 -4.99 -3.81 10.88
C VAL A 42 -5.69 -5.16 10.83
N HIS A 43 -6.84 -5.24 10.17
CA HIS A 43 -7.58 -6.50 9.99
C HIS A 43 -6.80 -7.47 9.11
N LEU A 44 -6.29 -6.97 7.98
CA LEU A 44 -5.55 -7.79 7.02
C LEU A 44 -4.26 -8.37 7.64
N VAL A 45 -3.48 -7.58 8.37
CA VAL A 45 -2.23 -8.08 8.97
C VAL A 45 -2.51 -9.10 10.08
N LYS A 46 -3.56 -8.93 10.88
CA LYS A 46 -4.01 -9.93 11.86
C LYS A 46 -4.39 -11.24 11.17
N LYS A 47 -5.13 -11.17 10.06
CA LYS A 47 -5.51 -12.36 9.26
C LYS A 47 -4.29 -13.08 8.68
N LEU A 48 -3.23 -12.34 8.38
CA LEU A 48 -1.93 -12.87 7.95
C LEU A 48 -1.06 -13.40 9.10
N GLY A 49 -1.56 -13.37 10.34
CA GLY A 49 -0.87 -13.87 11.53
C GLY A 49 0.21 -12.94 12.07
N LEU A 50 0.22 -11.67 11.64
CA LEU A 50 1.13 -10.65 12.16
C LEU A 50 0.49 -9.86 13.30
N LEU A 51 1.34 -9.39 14.21
CA LEU A 51 0.93 -8.41 15.20
C LEU A 51 0.96 -7.00 14.56
N PRO A 52 -0.07 -6.14 14.74
CA PRO A 52 -0.09 -4.79 14.17
C PRO A 52 1.18 -3.98 14.46
N GLU A 53 1.72 -4.10 15.67
CA GLU A 53 2.95 -3.42 16.11
C GLU A 53 4.22 -3.86 15.38
N GLN A 54 4.18 -4.96 14.61
CA GLN A 54 5.27 -5.38 13.73
C GLN A 54 5.18 -4.74 12.34
N VAL A 55 4.09 -4.02 12.05
CA VAL A 55 3.82 -3.46 10.73
C VAL A 55 3.89 -1.95 10.77
N TYR A 56 4.79 -1.37 9.98
CA TYR A 56 4.98 0.06 9.87
C TYR A 56 4.29 0.61 8.61
N ASP A 57 3.33 1.52 8.78
CA ASP A 57 2.75 2.27 7.67
C ASP A 57 3.70 3.43 7.35
N MET A 58 4.36 3.36 6.19
CA MET A 58 5.34 4.37 5.79
C MET A 58 4.69 5.73 5.54
N TYR A 59 3.43 5.75 5.09
CA TYR A 59 2.70 6.99 4.83
C TYR A 59 2.31 7.68 6.13
N ALA A 60 1.82 6.92 7.10
CA ALA A 60 1.47 7.42 8.43
C ALA A 60 2.68 7.58 9.36
N GLN A 61 3.86 7.12 8.93
CA GLN A 61 5.13 7.13 9.64
C GLN A 61 5.06 6.55 11.06
N ARG A 62 4.28 5.48 11.23
CA ARG A 62 4.09 4.82 12.52
C ARG A 62 3.77 3.35 12.35
N TYR A 63 4.06 2.58 13.40
CA TYR A 63 3.54 1.23 13.53
C TYR A 63 2.02 1.26 13.64
N LEU A 64 1.38 0.23 13.08
CA LEU A 64 -0.04 0.03 13.26
C LEU A 64 -0.32 -0.23 14.74
N THR A 65 -1.49 0.23 15.18
CA THR A 65 -1.99 -0.05 16.51
C THR A 65 -3.21 -0.94 16.39
N ALA A 66 -3.43 -1.80 17.39
CA ALA A 66 -4.68 -2.52 17.48
C ALA A 66 -5.86 -1.54 17.42
N ILE A 67 -6.90 -1.93 16.69
CA ILE A 67 -8.19 -1.24 16.64
C ILE A 67 -9.26 -2.22 17.09
N ASP A 68 -10.34 -1.69 17.65
CA ASP A 68 -11.57 -2.42 17.87
C ASP A 68 -12.37 -2.46 16.56
N ASP A 69 -12.28 -3.59 15.85
CA ASP A 69 -12.95 -3.81 14.57
C ASP A 69 -14.45 -4.11 14.70
N THR A 70 -14.99 -4.09 15.92
CA THR A 70 -16.43 -4.21 16.20
C THR A 70 -17.14 -2.86 16.30
N THR A 71 -16.39 -1.77 16.33
CA THR A 71 -16.91 -0.39 16.52
C THR A 71 -17.06 0.39 15.22
N GLY A 72 -17.14 -0.30 14.09
CA GLY A 72 -17.33 0.32 12.78
C GLY A 72 -18.62 1.13 12.69
N ILE A 73 -18.68 2.04 11.72
CA ILE A 73 -19.92 2.78 11.44
C ILE A 73 -20.91 1.79 10.84
N TRP A 74 -21.91 1.42 11.62
CA TRP A 74 -23.05 0.67 11.11
C TRP A 74 -23.79 1.51 10.06
N TRP A 75 -24.15 0.91 8.93
CA TRP A 75 -24.62 1.66 7.76
C TRP A 75 -25.81 2.60 8.01
N THR A 76 -26.72 2.29 8.95
CA THR A 76 -27.84 3.19 9.30
C THR A 76 -27.45 4.33 10.22
N ASP A 77 -26.30 4.23 10.89
CA ASP A 77 -25.79 5.22 11.85
C ASP A 77 -24.88 6.24 11.16
N PHE A 78 -24.56 6.02 9.88
CA PHE A 78 -23.78 6.95 9.09
C PHE A 78 -24.55 8.27 8.93
N PRO A 79 -23.93 9.42 9.27
CA PRO A 79 -24.61 10.71 9.20
C PRO A 79 -24.91 11.09 7.75
N VAL A 80 -26.19 11.35 7.48
CA VAL A 80 -26.67 11.79 6.16
C VAL A 80 -27.42 13.12 6.29
N PRO A 81 -27.58 13.88 5.18
CA PRO A 81 -28.42 15.08 5.18
C PRO A 81 -29.85 14.77 5.67
N ALA A 82 -30.51 15.75 6.30
CA ALA A 82 -31.78 15.57 7.02
C ALA A 82 -32.91 14.93 6.19
N ASP A 83 -32.91 15.14 4.87
CA ASP A 83 -33.91 14.63 3.94
C ASP A 83 -33.40 13.48 3.06
N ALA A 84 -32.37 12.78 3.53
CA ALA A 84 -31.78 11.64 2.84
C ALA A 84 -32.19 10.32 3.49
N GLN A 85 -32.33 9.30 2.66
CA GLN A 85 -32.60 7.92 3.06
C GLN A 85 -31.55 6.98 2.49
N PHE A 86 -31.22 5.94 3.24
CA PHE A 86 -30.45 4.83 2.69
C PHE A 86 -31.36 3.85 1.96
N LEU A 87 -30.99 3.50 0.72
CA LEU A 87 -31.65 2.46 -0.06
C LEU A 87 -30.65 1.35 -0.38
N ILE A 88 -31.12 0.11 -0.27
CA ILE A 88 -30.39 -1.08 -0.75
C ILE A 88 -31.25 -1.69 -1.85
N TYR A 89 -30.69 -1.71 -3.06
CA TYR A 89 -31.38 -2.26 -4.22
C TYR A 89 -31.20 -3.78 -4.31
N SER A 90 -31.98 -4.42 -5.17
CA SER A 90 -31.97 -5.88 -5.38
C SER A 90 -30.64 -6.40 -5.94
N ASP A 91 -29.87 -5.55 -6.62
CA ASP A 91 -28.50 -5.82 -7.09
C ASP A 91 -27.43 -5.60 -6.00
N TRP A 92 -27.86 -5.38 -4.76
CA TRP A 92 -27.02 -5.08 -3.59
C TRP A 92 -26.24 -3.76 -3.67
N THR A 93 -26.54 -2.89 -4.62
CA THR A 93 -26.02 -1.51 -4.56
C THR A 93 -26.67 -0.77 -3.39
N LYS A 94 -25.88 0.09 -2.73
CA LYS A 94 -26.28 0.81 -1.52
C LYS A 94 -26.15 2.30 -1.80
N HIS A 95 -27.24 3.03 -1.67
CA HIS A 95 -27.34 4.41 -2.09
C HIS A 95 -27.83 5.27 -0.92
N ILE A 96 -27.36 6.51 -0.89
CA ILE A 96 -27.97 7.59 -0.10
C ILE A 96 -28.74 8.44 -1.10
N VAL A 97 -30.05 8.51 -0.94
CA VAL A 97 -30.97 9.19 -1.86
C VAL A 97 -31.67 10.31 -1.13
N SER A 98 -31.77 11.49 -1.76
CA SER A 98 -32.51 12.62 -1.22
C SER A 98 -33.37 13.25 -2.32
N HIS A 99 -34.66 13.42 -2.05
CA HIS A 99 -35.66 13.91 -3.02
C HIS A 99 -35.67 13.13 -4.35
N GLY A 100 -35.44 11.82 -4.31
CA GLY A 100 -35.40 10.96 -5.50
C GLY A 100 -34.09 11.02 -6.30
N TYR A 101 -33.10 11.80 -5.86
CA TYR A 101 -31.78 11.89 -6.48
C TYR A 101 -30.73 11.13 -5.68
N ASP A 102 -29.88 10.38 -6.38
CA ASP A 102 -28.69 9.76 -5.79
C ASP A 102 -27.72 10.84 -5.31
N ARG A 103 -27.44 10.86 -4.02
CA ARG A 103 -26.47 11.76 -3.40
C ARG A 103 -25.14 11.09 -3.14
N ALA A 104 -25.17 9.79 -2.81
CA ALA A 104 -23.95 9.02 -2.65
C ALA A 104 -24.16 7.52 -2.87
N ARG A 105 -23.06 6.82 -3.12
CA ARG A 105 -22.99 5.35 -3.14
C ARG A 105 -22.15 4.86 -1.97
N VAL A 106 -22.57 3.78 -1.34
CA VAL A 106 -21.97 3.26 -0.11
C VAL A 106 -21.37 1.89 -0.37
N ARG A 107 -20.15 1.67 0.11
CA ARG A 107 -19.48 0.37 0.10
C ARG A 107 -19.29 -0.10 1.53
N TRP A 108 -19.58 -1.38 1.76
CA TRP A 108 -19.28 -2.04 3.03
C TRP A 108 -17.99 -2.84 2.94
N PHE A 109 -17.38 -3.13 4.09
CA PHE A 109 -16.36 -4.16 4.16
C PHE A 109 -16.98 -5.53 3.84
N ASN A 110 -16.31 -6.33 3.00
CA ASN A 110 -16.87 -7.59 2.47
C ASN A 110 -17.13 -8.67 3.54
N ASP A 111 -16.40 -8.64 4.66
CA ASP A 111 -16.47 -9.62 5.75
C ASP A 111 -16.80 -8.97 7.11
N ALA A 112 -17.16 -7.68 7.13
CA ALA A 112 -17.76 -7.06 8.31
C ALA A 112 -19.29 -7.09 8.19
N GLN A 113 -19.98 -7.19 9.32
CA GLN A 113 -21.43 -7.00 9.34
C GLN A 113 -21.75 -5.55 8.96
N ARG A 114 -22.04 -5.30 7.68
CA ARG A 114 -22.60 -4.05 7.13
C ARG A 114 -21.92 -2.74 7.57
N PHE A 115 -20.66 -2.78 7.97
CA PHE A 115 -19.91 -1.59 8.33
C PHE A 115 -19.47 -0.82 7.10
N VAL A 116 -19.61 0.50 7.15
CA VAL A 116 -19.23 1.40 6.07
C VAL A 116 -17.72 1.39 5.89
N GLN A 117 -17.28 1.08 4.67
CA GLN A 117 -15.88 1.18 4.24
C GLN A 117 -15.63 2.48 3.47
N ALA A 118 -16.55 2.84 2.58
CA ALA A 118 -16.44 4.06 1.81
C ALA A 118 -17.80 4.63 1.41
N VAL A 119 -17.85 5.95 1.29
CA VAL A 119 -19.01 6.70 0.76
C VAL A 119 -18.53 7.57 -0.38
N ILE A 120 -19.14 7.40 -1.56
CA ILE A 120 -18.80 8.09 -2.80
C ILE A 120 -19.90 9.11 -3.04
N TRP A 121 -19.60 10.38 -2.78
CA TRP A 121 -20.51 11.51 -2.95
C TRP A 121 -20.56 11.96 -4.41
N LEU A 122 -21.76 12.30 -4.86
CA LEU A 122 -22.04 12.64 -6.24
C LEU A 122 -22.42 14.12 -6.38
N ASP A 123 -21.99 14.74 -7.47
CA ASP A 123 -22.47 16.06 -7.89
C ASP A 123 -23.91 15.98 -8.43
N LEU A 124 -24.48 17.14 -8.79
CA LEU A 124 -25.84 17.22 -9.33
C LEU A 124 -26.01 16.52 -10.70
N ALA A 125 -24.91 16.24 -11.40
CA ALA A 125 -24.90 15.50 -12.66
C ALA A 125 -24.68 13.99 -12.45
N GLY A 126 -24.60 13.52 -11.20
CA GLY A 126 -24.37 12.12 -10.85
C GLY A 126 -22.91 11.66 -11.04
N LYS A 127 -21.98 12.58 -11.25
CA LYS A 127 -20.54 12.28 -11.31
C LYS A 127 -19.94 12.30 -9.92
N ILE A 128 -18.81 11.60 -9.74
CA ILE A 128 -18.11 11.58 -8.46
C ILE A 128 -17.55 12.98 -8.17
N ASP A 129 -17.90 13.52 -7.01
CA ASP A 129 -17.34 14.75 -6.46
C ASP A 129 -16.19 14.42 -5.50
N TYR A 130 -16.50 13.68 -4.42
CA TYR A 130 -15.49 13.18 -3.50
C TYR A 130 -15.85 11.83 -2.90
N LYS A 131 -14.87 11.18 -2.29
CA LYS A 131 -15.02 9.89 -1.61
C LYS A 131 -14.44 9.96 -0.21
N GLU A 132 -15.19 9.47 0.76
CA GLU A 132 -14.73 9.23 2.12
C GLU A 132 -14.42 7.75 2.30
N ILE A 133 -13.30 7.44 2.95
CA ILE A 133 -12.82 6.08 3.21
C ILE A 133 -12.58 5.95 4.71
N TYR A 134 -13.07 4.86 5.30
CA TYR A 134 -13.04 4.62 6.74
C TYR A 134 -12.24 3.37 7.08
N GLN A 135 -11.66 3.37 8.28
CA GLN A 135 -11.09 2.18 8.91
C GLN A 135 -12.22 1.36 9.55
N ARG A 136 -11.96 0.08 9.90
CA ARG A 136 -13.00 -0.80 10.49
C ARG A 136 -13.57 -0.33 11.81
N ASN A 137 -12.85 0.49 12.57
CA ASN A 137 -13.34 1.11 13.80
C ASN A 137 -14.12 2.42 13.54
N GLY A 138 -14.50 2.69 12.29
CA GLY A 138 -15.25 3.88 11.89
C GLY A 138 -14.44 5.16 11.78
N ALA A 139 -13.14 5.13 12.08
CA ALA A 139 -12.30 6.32 11.97
C ALA A 139 -12.08 6.70 10.50
N LEU A 140 -12.11 8.00 10.19
CA LEU A 140 -11.84 8.49 8.84
C LEU A 140 -10.38 8.17 8.45
N PHE A 141 -10.22 7.40 7.38
CA PHE A 141 -8.91 7.03 6.85
C PHE A 141 -8.43 8.05 5.81
N ALA A 142 -9.26 8.35 4.81
CA ALA A 142 -8.90 9.25 3.72
C ALA A 142 -10.13 9.93 3.10
N LYS A 143 -9.91 11.10 2.48
CA LYS A 143 -10.82 11.73 1.53
C LYS A 143 -10.16 11.86 0.17
N GLN A 144 -10.88 11.59 -0.90
CA GLN A 144 -10.39 11.72 -2.27
C GLN A 144 -11.30 12.66 -3.06
N TYR A 145 -10.72 13.62 -3.78
CA TYR A 145 -11.47 14.65 -4.52
C TYR A 145 -11.25 14.49 -6.02
N PHE A 146 -12.33 14.61 -6.77
CA PHE A 146 -12.38 14.34 -8.20
C PHE A 146 -12.82 15.58 -8.96
N SER A 147 -12.33 15.71 -10.19
CA SER A 147 -12.81 16.72 -11.14
C SER A 147 -12.84 16.10 -12.52
N ALA A 148 -13.95 16.28 -13.24
CA ALA A 148 -14.19 15.68 -14.55
C ALA A 148 -13.97 14.15 -14.60
N GLY A 149 -14.17 13.45 -13.49
CA GLY A 149 -13.95 11.99 -13.36
C GLY A 149 -12.53 11.60 -12.98
N GLU A 150 -11.59 12.54 -12.96
CA GLU A 150 -10.18 12.30 -12.65
C GLU A 150 -9.89 12.62 -11.16
N LEU A 151 -9.14 11.75 -10.50
CA LEU A 151 -8.66 11.99 -9.14
C LEU A 151 -7.67 13.16 -9.14
N GLN A 152 -7.95 14.20 -8.34
CA GLN A 152 -7.10 15.39 -8.23
C GLN A 152 -6.29 15.40 -6.92
N GLN A 153 -6.87 14.90 -5.84
CA GLN A 153 -6.25 14.96 -4.52
C GLN A 153 -6.70 13.78 -3.64
N SER A 154 -5.80 13.27 -2.81
CA SER A 154 -6.12 12.35 -1.71
C SER A 154 -5.56 12.90 -0.39
N ASP A 155 -6.45 13.20 0.56
CA ASP A 155 -6.14 13.60 1.93
C ASP A 155 -6.17 12.37 2.83
N PHE A 156 -5.06 12.03 3.46
CA PHE A 156 -4.99 10.94 4.43
C PHE A 156 -5.02 11.47 5.87
N TYR A 157 -5.94 10.91 6.64
CA TYR A 157 -6.20 11.25 8.04
C TYR A 157 -5.65 10.17 8.98
N PHE A 158 -5.68 8.90 8.56
CA PHE A 158 -5.26 7.76 9.37
C PHE A 158 -5.92 7.72 10.76
N GLY A 159 -7.21 8.03 10.81
CA GLY A 159 -7.99 8.10 12.04
C GLY A 159 -7.71 9.32 12.91
N LYS A 160 -6.99 10.34 12.41
CA LYS A 160 -6.82 11.65 13.06
C LYS A 160 -7.89 12.64 12.58
N GLN A 161 -8.11 13.70 13.36
CA GLN A 161 -9.05 14.77 12.98
C GLN A 161 -8.49 15.68 11.88
N THR A 162 -7.17 15.80 11.79
CA THR A 162 -6.49 16.65 10.80
C THR A 162 -5.81 15.81 9.72
N VAL A 163 -5.71 16.37 8.52
CA VAL A 163 -5.00 15.75 7.40
C VAL A 163 -3.51 15.64 7.72
N GLN A 164 -2.95 14.44 7.57
CA GLN A 164 -1.55 14.13 7.83
C GLN A 164 -0.70 14.17 6.55
N VAL A 165 -1.25 13.63 5.46
CA VAL A 165 -0.60 13.55 4.15
C VAL A 165 -1.59 13.95 3.07
N ARG A 166 -1.15 14.71 2.08
CA ARG A 166 -1.89 15.04 0.86
C ARG A 166 -1.12 14.61 -0.35
N ASP A 167 -1.74 13.77 -1.16
CA ASP A 167 -1.27 13.45 -2.50
C ASP A 167 -2.01 14.31 -3.51
N PHE A 168 -1.29 14.94 -4.43
CA PHE A 168 -1.84 15.72 -5.53
C PHE A 168 -1.53 15.04 -6.85
N TYR A 169 -2.53 15.02 -7.72
CA TYR A 169 -2.53 14.29 -8.98
C TYR A 169 -2.70 15.26 -10.14
N PHE A 170 -1.94 15.02 -11.20
CA PHE A 170 -2.06 15.74 -12.46
C PHE A 170 -1.84 14.74 -13.60
N GLU A 171 -2.78 14.70 -14.55
CA GLU A 171 -2.80 13.72 -15.66
C GLU A 171 -2.69 12.27 -15.17
N GLY A 172 -3.39 11.93 -14.08
CA GLY A 172 -3.35 10.58 -13.49
C GLY A 172 -2.07 10.23 -12.72
N HIS A 173 -1.07 11.13 -12.72
CA HIS A 173 0.20 10.92 -12.03
C HIS A 173 0.26 11.66 -10.70
N ARG A 174 0.75 10.97 -9.66
CA ARG A 174 0.97 11.56 -8.33
C ARG A 174 2.27 12.37 -8.34
N ASN A 175 2.15 13.64 -8.71
CA ASN A 175 3.28 14.53 -8.98
C ASN A 175 3.72 15.36 -7.77
N PHE A 176 2.97 15.30 -6.67
CA PHE A 176 3.32 16.08 -5.48
C PHE A 176 2.72 15.47 -4.22
N VAL A 177 3.51 15.45 -3.14
CA VAL A 177 3.08 15.01 -1.81
C VAL A 177 3.41 16.09 -0.80
N TYR A 178 2.42 16.47 0.02
CA TYR A 178 2.61 17.32 1.20
C TYR A 178 2.36 16.47 2.45
N ALA A 179 3.40 16.26 3.27
CA ALA A 179 3.32 15.39 4.44
C ALA A 179 4.07 16.03 5.60
N TYR A 180 3.43 16.14 6.76
CA TYR A 180 4.06 16.65 8.00
C TYR A 180 4.85 17.95 7.79
N ASP A 181 4.20 18.93 7.15
CA ASP A 181 4.76 20.24 6.80
C ASP A 181 5.97 20.25 5.86
N GLN A 182 6.14 19.16 5.10
CA GLN A 182 7.20 19.02 4.12
C GLN A 182 6.63 18.73 2.72
N LYS A 183 7.32 19.24 1.71
CA LYS A 183 6.96 19.14 0.29
C LYS A 183 7.85 18.14 -0.41
N TYR A 184 7.24 17.27 -1.20
CA TYR A 184 7.91 16.21 -1.94
C TYR A 184 7.46 16.20 -3.39
N ALA A 185 8.39 16.10 -4.33
CA ALA A 185 8.11 16.13 -5.76
C ALA A 185 7.47 14.84 -6.28
N SER A 186 7.36 13.81 -5.45
CA SER A 186 6.68 12.55 -5.78
C SER A 186 6.48 11.70 -4.53
N ALA A 187 5.59 10.71 -4.62
CA ALA A 187 5.47 9.69 -3.57
C ALA A 187 6.76 8.91 -3.34
N ALA A 188 7.56 8.66 -4.38
CA ALA A 188 8.84 7.98 -4.23
C ALA A 188 9.82 8.83 -3.40
N SER A 189 9.90 10.15 -3.65
CA SER A 189 10.74 11.04 -2.85
C SER A 189 10.29 11.15 -1.39
N TYR A 190 8.98 11.11 -1.15
CA TYR A 190 8.43 11.07 0.21
C TYR A 190 8.83 9.78 0.94
N LEU A 191 8.58 8.61 0.32
CA LEU A 191 8.93 7.32 0.90
C LEU A 191 10.43 7.14 1.11
N ALA A 192 11.26 7.66 0.20
CA ALA A 192 12.71 7.67 0.35
C ALA A 192 13.14 8.47 1.58
N ALA A 193 12.52 9.63 1.82
CA ALA A 193 12.79 10.44 3.01
C ALA A 193 12.37 9.74 4.31
N VAL A 194 11.31 8.92 4.29
CA VAL A 194 10.94 8.06 5.42
C VAL A 194 12.04 7.03 5.70
N CYS A 195 12.53 6.33 4.68
CA CYS A 195 13.62 5.36 4.81
C CYS A 195 14.91 5.99 5.34
N GLN A 196 15.26 7.20 4.91
CA GLN A 196 16.48 7.91 5.31
C GLN A 196 16.56 8.22 6.81
N ARG A 197 15.42 8.25 7.51
CA ARG A 197 15.39 8.41 8.98
C ARG A 197 15.87 7.19 9.74
N TRP A 198 16.07 6.06 9.04
CA TRP A 198 16.49 4.78 9.60
C TRP A 198 17.78 4.29 8.93
N PRO A 199 18.89 5.05 9.01
CA PRO A 199 20.11 4.76 8.25
C PRO A 199 20.82 3.46 8.65
N GLN A 200 20.49 2.92 9.83
CA GLN A 200 21.07 1.67 10.35
C GLN A 200 20.16 0.44 10.11
N ALA A 201 19.02 0.63 9.44
CA ALA A 201 18.12 -0.48 9.16
C ALA A 201 18.54 -1.20 7.87
N GLN A 202 18.37 -2.53 7.88
CA GLN A 202 18.66 -3.40 6.76
C GLN A 202 17.35 -3.68 6.03
N PHE A 203 17.21 -3.14 4.83
CA PHE A 203 16.00 -3.27 4.02
C PHE A 203 16.12 -4.46 3.08
N ASN A 204 15.06 -5.27 3.04
CA ASN A 204 14.87 -6.31 2.05
C ASN A 204 13.57 -6.09 1.29
N VAL A 205 13.63 -6.23 -0.03
CA VAL A 205 12.48 -6.26 -0.94
C VAL A 205 12.53 -7.56 -1.74
N THR A 206 11.39 -8.03 -2.23
CA THR A 206 11.33 -9.23 -3.08
C THR A 206 10.80 -8.99 -4.48
N GLN A 207 10.19 -7.82 -4.72
CA GLN A 207 9.51 -7.51 -5.96
C GLN A 207 10.31 -6.52 -6.81
N LEU A 208 10.30 -6.75 -8.12
CA LEU A 208 10.74 -5.80 -9.13
C LEU A 208 9.58 -4.86 -9.47
N ASP A 209 9.26 -3.99 -8.52
CA ASP A 209 8.13 -3.07 -8.60
C ASP A 209 8.53 -1.65 -8.20
N ARG A 210 7.54 -0.78 -7.94
CA ARG A 210 7.80 0.62 -7.59
C ARG A 210 8.61 0.81 -6.30
N THR A 211 8.76 -0.20 -5.44
CA THR A 211 9.58 -0.12 -4.23
C THR A 211 11.03 0.24 -4.54
N LEU A 212 11.55 -0.25 -5.68
CA LEU A 212 12.90 0.03 -6.14
C LEU A 212 13.16 1.54 -6.37
N ALA A 213 12.12 2.35 -6.58
CA ALA A 213 12.26 3.79 -6.79
C ALA A 213 12.55 4.58 -5.51
N PHE A 214 12.40 3.98 -4.32
CA PHE A 214 12.53 4.69 -3.04
C PHE A 214 13.23 3.90 -1.92
N VAL A 215 13.69 2.68 -2.20
CA VAL A 215 14.53 1.95 -1.26
C VAL A 215 15.84 2.71 -0.97
N PRO A 216 16.34 2.69 0.27
CA PRO A 216 17.60 3.33 0.59
C PRO A 216 18.78 2.56 0.02
N LYS A 217 19.97 3.18 0.03
CA LYS A 217 21.22 2.49 -0.30
C LYS A 217 21.41 1.26 0.60
N GLN A 218 22.18 0.29 0.12
CA GLN A 218 22.46 -0.97 0.82
C GLN A 218 21.22 -1.86 1.01
N THR A 219 20.24 -1.75 0.11
CA THR A 219 19.06 -2.62 0.13
C THR A 219 19.40 -3.99 -0.46
N THR A 220 18.82 -5.04 0.13
CA THR A 220 18.83 -6.40 -0.42
C THR A 220 17.58 -6.65 -1.26
N LEU A 221 17.74 -7.21 -2.45
CA LEU A 221 16.66 -7.76 -3.26
C LEU A 221 16.72 -9.29 -3.19
N THR A 222 15.70 -9.94 -2.64
CA THR A 222 15.60 -11.40 -2.60
C THR A 222 14.60 -11.88 -3.63
N LEU A 223 15.06 -12.58 -4.68
CA LEU A 223 14.20 -13.03 -5.77
C LEU A 223 13.61 -14.40 -5.46
N VAL A 224 12.45 -14.40 -4.81
CA VAL A 224 11.71 -15.62 -4.46
C VAL A 224 11.07 -16.27 -5.69
N ASP A 225 10.58 -15.45 -6.63
CA ASP A 225 9.92 -15.89 -7.87
C ASP A 225 10.90 -16.20 -9.02
N GLY A 226 12.19 -16.37 -8.70
CA GLY A 226 13.28 -16.61 -9.66
C GLY A 226 13.67 -15.40 -10.53
N VAL A 227 14.76 -15.56 -11.28
CA VAL A 227 15.33 -14.48 -12.12
C VAL A 227 14.71 -14.39 -13.52
N LEU A 228 14.02 -15.45 -13.94
CA LEU A 228 13.35 -15.56 -15.23
C LEU A 228 11.83 -15.38 -15.07
N ASP A 229 11.18 -14.86 -16.10
CA ASP A 229 9.72 -14.83 -16.22
C ASP A 229 9.17 -16.19 -16.66
N ALA A 230 7.84 -16.32 -16.70
CA ALA A 230 7.16 -17.55 -17.13
C ALA A 230 7.47 -17.98 -18.58
N LYS A 231 8.11 -17.11 -19.38
CA LYS A 231 8.55 -17.38 -20.76
C LYS A 231 10.05 -17.70 -20.83
N GLY A 232 10.72 -17.85 -19.69
CA GLY A 232 12.16 -18.11 -19.61
C GLY A 232 13.03 -16.89 -19.92
N ARG A 233 12.46 -15.68 -19.94
CA ARG A 233 13.22 -14.46 -20.23
C ARG A 233 13.64 -13.80 -18.92
N LEU A 234 14.85 -13.24 -18.91
CA LEU A 234 15.31 -12.44 -17.78
C LEU A 234 14.31 -11.32 -17.46
N ARG A 235 13.97 -11.16 -16.19
CA ARG A 235 13.09 -10.07 -15.75
C ARG A 235 13.77 -8.73 -16.04
N ALA A 236 13.11 -7.88 -16.84
CA ALA A 236 13.74 -6.72 -17.48
C ALA A 236 14.54 -5.81 -16.52
N GLN A 237 13.93 -5.42 -15.39
CA GLN A 237 14.56 -4.54 -14.41
C GLN A 237 15.79 -5.15 -13.72
N LEU A 238 15.89 -6.49 -13.65
CA LEU A 238 17.00 -7.15 -12.97
C LEU A 238 18.34 -6.91 -13.70
N ALA A 239 18.32 -6.88 -15.03
CA ALA A 239 19.52 -6.64 -15.83
C ALA A 239 20.13 -5.26 -15.53
N ASP A 240 19.27 -4.25 -15.39
CA ASP A 240 19.68 -2.87 -15.11
C ASP A 240 20.29 -2.76 -13.72
N ILE A 241 19.66 -3.39 -12.71
CA ILE A 241 20.16 -3.42 -11.33
C ILE A 241 21.53 -4.11 -11.24
N LEU A 242 21.71 -5.22 -11.96
CA LEU A 242 22.97 -5.98 -11.95
C LEU A 242 24.13 -5.20 -12.59
N ARG A 243 23.84 -4.38 -13.61
CA ARG A 243 24.85 -3.61 -14.35
C ARG A 243 25.17 -2.25 -13.73
N ASP A 244 24.26 -1.67 -12.96
CA ASP A 244 24.45 -0.36 -12.33
C ASP A 244 25.05 -0.48 -10.93
N ASP A 245 26.36 -0.34 -10.80
CA ASP A 245 27.06 -0.38 -9.49
C ASP A 245 26.63 0.73 -8.51
N THR A 246 25.93 1.77 -8.99
CA THR A 246 25.43 2.87 -8.15
C THR A 246 24.01 2.65 -7.65
N HIS A 247 23.33 1.60 -8.13
CA HIS A 247 21.95 1.28 -7.75
C HIS A 247 21.81 1.07 -6.23
N PRO A 248 20.72 1.54 -5.59
CA PRO A 248 20.51 1.38 -4.14
C PRO A 248 20.52 -0.08 -3.66
N VAL A 249 20.14 -1.01 -4.53
CA VAL A 249 20.28 -2.46 -4.31
C VAL A 249 21.72 -2.90 -4.55
N THR A 250 22.39 -3.28 -3.46
CA THR A 250 23.79 -3.71 -3.47
C THR A 250 23.95 -5.22 -3.33
N THR A 251 22.88 -5.92 -2.96
CA THR A 251 22.89 -7.37 -2.77
C THR A 251 21.63 -7.98 -3.38
N ILE A 252 21.81 -8.99 -4.21
CA ILE A 252 20.73 -9.76 -4.84
C ILE A 252 20.85 -11.20 -4.38
N ARG A 253 19.82 -11.70 -3.69
CA ARG A 253 19.75 -13.07 -3.19
C ARG A 253 18.91 -13.93 -4.11
N VAL A 254 19.45 -15.06 -4.54
CA VAL A 254 18.83 -15.98 -5.50
C VAL A 254 19.06 -17.43 -5.08
N ALA A 255 18.24 -18.34 -5.60
CA ALA A 255 18.53 -19.77 -5.50
C ALA A 255 19.72 -20.16 -6.41
N GLU A 256 20.33 -21.33 -6.14
CA GLU A 256 21.47 -21.83 -6.93
C GLU A 256 21.14 -21.90 -8.44
N GLN A 257 19.96 -22.42 -8.78
CA GLN A 257 19.53 -22.55 -10.18
C GLN A 257 19.45 -21.21 -10.91
N ASP A 258 18.98 -20.17 -10.22
CA ASP A 258 18.90 -18.82 -10.76
C ASP A 258 20.29 -18.19 -10.92
N TYR A 259 21.22 -18.46 -10.00
CA TYR A 259 22.61 -18.02 -10.14
C TYR A 259 23.25 -18.59 -11.41
N GLN A 260 23.07 -19.89 -11.64
CA GLN A 260 23.55 -20.55 -12.86
C GLN A 260 22.90 -19.95 -14.11
N ALA A 261 21.60 -19.63 -14.07
CA ALA A 261 20.93 -18.96 -15.19
C ALA A 261 21.51 -17.57 -15.49
N LEU A 262 21.78 -16.76 -14.45
CA LEU A 262 22.42 -15.45 -14.61
C LEU A 262 23.84 -15.57 -15.20
N GLN A 263 24.59 -16.59 -14.77
CA GLN A 263 25.93 -16.87 -15.26
C GLN A 263 25.92 -17.25 -16.76
N VAL A 264 25.02 -18.13 -17.19
CA VAL A 264 24.85 -18.52 -18.60
C VAL A 264 24.45 -17.33 -19.46
N LEU A 265 23.64 -16.42 -18.93
CA LEU A 265 23.24 -15.18 -19.61
C LEU A 265 24.35 -14.11 -19.65
N GLY A 266 25.52 -14.37 -19.06
CA GLY A 266 26.67 -13.47 -19.06
C GLY A 266 26.44 -12.17 -18.29
N LEU A 267 25.59 -12.20 -17.26
CA LEU A 267 25.30 -11.01 -16.44
C LEU A 267 26.39 -10.80 -15.37
N PRO A 268 26.64 -9.54 -14.94
CA PRO A 268 27.53 -9.27 -13.82
C PRO A 268 26.98 -9.90 -12.53
N LEU A 269 27.83 -10.66 -11.81
CA LEU A 269 27.42 -11.42 -10.61
C LEU A 269 27.95 -10.84 -9.29
N GLN A 270 28.61 -9.68 -9.32
CA GLN A 270 29.28 -9.08 -8.15
C GLN A 270 28.32 -8.81 -6.99
N LYS A 271 27.05 -8.52 -7.30
CA LYS A 271 26.00 -8.27 -6.31
C LYS A 271 25.28 -9.54 -5.86
N VAL A 272 25.49 -10.66 -6.54
CA VAL A 272 24.64 -11.85 -6.42
C VAL A 272 25.18 -12.80 -5.35
N GLN A 273 24.28 -13.24 -4.48
CA GLN A 273 24.55 -14.22 -3.42
C GLN A 273 23.58 -15.38 -3.54
N VAL A 274 24.11 -16.61 -3.54
CA VAL A 274 23.30 -17.81 -3.46
C VAL A 274 22.82 -18.00 -2.03
N VAL A 275 21.51 -18.21 -1.85
CA VAL A 275 20.91 -18.52 -0.55
C VAL A 275 19.84 -19.62 -0.70
N THR A 276 19.48 -20.24 0.42
CA THR A 276 18.27 -21.06 0.50
C THR A 276 17.09 -20.14 0.73
N ILE A 277 16.15 -20.11 -0.21
CA ILE A 277 14.94 -19.28 -0.18
C ILE A 277 13.76 -20.10 0.32
#